data_AF-A0A7Y6IY67-F1
#
_entry.id   AF-A0A7Y6IY67-F1
#
_cell.length_a   1.000
_cell.length_b   1.000
_cell.length_c   1.000
_cell.angle_alpha   90.00
_cell.angle_beta   90.00
_cell.angle_gamma   90.00
#
_symmetry.space_group_name_H-M   'P 1'
#
loop_
_entity.id
_entity.type
_entity.pdbx_description
1 polymer ?
#
loop_
_entity_poly.entity_id
_entity_poly.type
_entity_poly.pdbx_seq_one_letter_code
_entity_poly.pdbx_strand_id
1 'polypeptide(L)'
;MSGPQVSFDGIRLVGRPPSELSAELSAYLEKTGREVRFTPEGDVGSEELGIYPRAQRAGDVLLTRLVFGRPNDWANTMFDCIPADEWRIH
;
A
#
# COMPACT_ATOMS: atom_id res chain seq x y z
N MET A 1 -8.38 13.13 -9.85
CA MET A 1 -7.38 12.06 -10.04
C MET A 1 -7.77 11.23 -11.26
N SER A 2 -6.91 11.15 -12.26
CA SER A 2 -7.12 10.36 -13.51
C SER A 2 -6.10 9.21 -13.65
N GLY A 3 -5.49 8.79 -12.54
CA GLY A 3 -4.52 7.69 -12.52
C GLY A 3 -5.18 6.31 -12.53
N PRO A 4 -4.39 5.24 -12.70
CA PRO A 4 -4.88 3.87 -12.64
C PRO A 4 -5.69 3.61 -11.38
N GLN A 5 -6.87 3.02 -11.54
CA GLN A 5 -7.70 2.55 -10.44
C GLN A 5 -7.48 1.05 -10.28
N VAL A 6 -7.18 0.60 -9.07
CA VAL A 6 -6.91 -0.82 -8.78
C VAL A 6 -7.85 -1.29 -7.68
N SER A 7 -8.45 -2.45 -7.91
CA SER A 7 -9.26 -3.18 -6.95
C SER A 7 -8.77 -4.62 -6.84
N PHE A 8 -8.86 -5.20 -5.65
CA PHE A 8 -8.51 -6.59 -5.38
C PHE A 8 -9.56 -7.20 -4.46
N ASP A 9 -10.18 -8.30 -4.91
CA ASP A 9 -11.28 -8.97 -4.20
C ASP A 9 -12.38 -8.02 -3.68
N GLY A 10 -12.80 -7.07 -4.52
CA GLY A 10 -13.81 -6.05 -4.18
C GLY A 10 -13.27 -4.87 -3.36
N ILE A 11 -12.06 -4.94 -2.81
CA ILE A 11 -11.43 -3.84 -2.08
C ILE A 11 -10.80 -2.88 -3.08
N ARG A 12 -11.26 -1.63 -3.09
CA ARG A 12 -10.60 -0.57 -3.85
C ARG A 12 -9.32 -0.17 -3.11
N LEU A 13 -8.18 -0.17 -3.82
CA LEU A 13 -6.86 0.09 -3.22
C LEU A 13 -6.39 1.54 -3.40
N VAL A 14 -6.75 2.19 -4.51
CA VAL A 14 -6.26 3.54 -4.86
C VAL A 14 -7.29 4.62 -4.54
N GLY A 15 -6.83 5.78 -4.07
CA GLY A 15 -7.64 6.99 -3.93
C GLY A 15 -8.56 6.99 -2.72
N ARG A 16 -8.22 6.27 -1.64
CA ARG A 16 -9.01 6.19 -0.40
C ARG A 16 -8.28 6.86 0.76
N PRO A 17 -8.99 7.27 1.82
CA PRO A 17 -8.32 7.59 3.08
C PRO A 17 -7.42 6.42 3.53
N PRO A 18 -6.15 6.65 3.92
CA PRO A 18 -5.25 5.57 4.30
C PRO A 18 -5.76 4.71 5.47
N SER A 19 -6.45 5.33 6.42
CA SER A 19 -7.07 4.64 7.56
C SER A 19 -8.18 3.67 7.13
N GLU A 20 -9.02 4.07 6.17
CA GLU A 20 -10.09 3.21 5.66
C GLU A 20 -9.55 2.01 4.89
N LEU A 21 -8.57 2.23 4.01
CA LEU A 21 -7.92 1.13 3.30
C LEU A 21 -7.23 0.19 4.29
N SER A 22 -6.51 0.74 5.28
CA SER A 22 -5.80 -0.08 6.26
C SER A 22 -6.76 -0.96 7.06
N ALA A 23 -7.90 -0.42 7.51
CA ALA A 23 -8.90 -1.19 8.25
C ALA A 23 -9.50 -2.34 7.41
N GLU A 24 -9.89 -2.06 6.16
CA GLU A 24 -10.50 -3.07 5.29
C GLU A 24 -9.49 -4.12 4.84
N LEU A 25 -8.27 -3.71 4.50
CA LEU A 25 -7.21 -4.63 4.09
C LEU A 25 -6.77 -5.52 5.25
N SER A 26 -6.61 -4.99 6.47
CA SER A 26 -6.35 -5.81 7.67
C SER A 26 -7.42 -6.88 7.86
N ALA A 27 -8.70 -6.49 7.83
CA ALA A 27 -9.80 -7.44 8.01
C ALA A 27 -9.81 -8.53 6.93
N TYR A 28 -9.47 -8.18 5.69
CA TYR A 28 -9.33 -9.15 4.60
C TYR A 28 -8.16 -10.11 4.81
N LEU A 29 -6.99 -9.60 5.18
CA LEU A 29 -5.80 -10.42 5.40
C LEU A 29 -6.04 -11.39 6.57
N GLU A 30 -6.59 -10.90 7.68
CA GLU A 30 -6.98 -11.73 8.82
C GLU A 30 -8.00 -12.80 8.44
N LYS A 31 -9.09 -12.43 7.76
CA LYS A 31 -10.13 -13.35 7.29
C LYS A 31 -9.58 -14.45 6.40
N THR A 32 -8.54 -14.14 5.62
CA THR A 32 -7.94 -15.07 4.67
C THR A 32 -6.68 -15.77 5.19
N GLY A 33 -6.35 -15.58 6.48
CA GLY A 33 -5.20 -16.22 7.12
C GLY A 33 -3.84 -15.73 6.59
N ARG A 34 -3.78 -14.52 6.06
CA ARG A 34 -2.57 -13.90 5.51
C ARG A 34 -1.89 -13.00 6.53
N GLU A 35 -0.58 -12.87 6.39
CA GLU A 35 0.21 -12.00 7.25
C GLU A 35 -0.11 -10.52 6.98
N VAL A 36 -0.35 -9.78 8.06
CA VAL A 36 -0.48 -8.32 8.05
C VAL A 36 0.90 -7.70 8.22
N ARG A 37 1.29 -6.83 7.31
CA ARG A 37 2.55 -6.08 7.39
C ARG A 37 2.25 -4.58 7.47
N PHE A 38 3.05 -3.87 8.26
CA PHE A 38 3.02 -2.41 8.28
C PHE A 38 4.13 -1.87 7.37
N THR A 39 3.79 -0.87 6.57
CA THR A 39 4.78 -0.07 5.85
C THR A 39 5.53 0.85 6.83
N PRO A 40 6.73 1.34 6.50
CA PRO A 40 7.43 2.36 7.28
C PRO A 40 6.61 3.62 7.53
N GLU A 41 5.67 3.95 6.65
CA GLU A 41 4.70 5.04 6.84
C GLU A 41 3.54 4.70 7.76
N GLY A 42 3.42 3.44 8.21
CA GLY A 42 2.39 2.99 9.14
C GLY A 42 1.10 2.48 8.47
N ASP A 43 1.06 2.40 7.14
CA ASP A 43 -0.07 1.83 6.41
C ASP A 43 -0.03 0.29 6.46
N VAL A 44 -1.19 -0.36 6.29
CA VAL A 44 -1.26 -1.83 6.20
C VAL A 44 -1.01 -2.27 4.76
N GLY A 45 -0.14 -3.26 4.58
CA GLY A 45 0.16 -3.90 3.30
C GLY A 45 0.27 -5.42 3.43
N SER A 46 0.65 -6.06 2.32
CA SER A 46 0.88 -7.50 2.25
C SER A 46 2.01 -7.81 1.28
N GLU A 47 3.12 -8.33 1.81
CA GLU A 47 4.23 -8.84 0.99
C GLU A 47 3.78 -10.04 0.15
N GLU A 48 2.96 -10.93 0.73
CA GLU A 48 2.42 -12.09 0.03
C GLU A 48 1.54 -11.70 -1.16
N LEU A 49 0.86 -10.55 -1.14
CA LEU A 49 0.07 -10.07 -2.28
C LEU A 49 0.85 -9.05 -3.14
N GLY A 50 2.03 -8.64 -2.68
CA GLY A 50 2.81 -7.56 -3.26
C GLY A 50 2.06 -6.22 -3.24
N ILE A 51 1.25 -5.98 -2.21
CA ILE A 51 0.43 -4.77 -2.03
C ILE A 51 1.13 -3.87 -1.01
N TYR A 52 1.54 -2.68 -1.45
CA TYR A 52 2.20 -1.71 -0.60
C TYR A 52 1.54 -0.33 -0.73
N PRO A 53 0.56 -0.01 0.13
CA PRO A 53 -0.07 1.29 0.13
C PRO A 53 0.89 2.39 0.55
N ARG A 54 0.67 3.57 -0.02
CA ARG A 54 1.37 4.80 0.33
C ARG A 54 0.35 5.92 0.38
N ALA A 55 0.43 6.78 1.38
CA ALA A 55 -0.31 8.03 1.39
C ALA A 55 0.28 9.03 0.37
N GLN A 56 -0.59 9.82 -0.26
CA GLN A 56 -0.23 10.97 -1.09
C GLN A 56 -1.20 12.11 -0.84
N ARG A 57 -0.69 13.34 -0.86
CA ARG A 57 -1.52 14.54 -0.72
C ARG A 57 -2.26 14.83 -2.04
N ALA A 58 -3.57 15.05 -1.94
CA ALA A 58 -4.43 15.42 -3.06
C ALA A 58 -5.24 16.65 -2.66
N GLY A 59 -4.62 17.83 -2.78
CA GLY A 59 -5.14 19.05 -2.16
C GLY A 59 -5.11 18.94 -0.64
N ASP A 60 -6.26 19.11 0.00
CA ASP A 60 -6.37 19.11 1.47
C ASP A 60 -6.55 17.72 2.08
N VAL A 61 -6.68 16.68 1.25
CA VAL A 61 -6.87 15.31 1.71
C VAL A 61 -5.64 14.44 1.48
N LEU A 62 -5.46 13.42 2.32
CA LEU A 62 -4.53 12.31 2.06
C LEU A 62 -5.32 11.16 1.43
N LEU A 63 -4.82 10.65 0.31
CA LEU A 63 -5.40 9.51 -0.39
C LEU A 63 -4.33 8.46 -0.65
N THR A 64 -4.74 7.21 -0.77
CA THR A 64 -3.84 6.10 -1.07
C THR A 64 -3.41 6.12 -2.53
N ARG A 65 -2.15 5.77 -2.77
CA ARG A 65 -1.61 5.23 -4.02
C ARG A 65 -0.95 3.90 -3.70
N LEU A 66 -0.66 3.12 -4.71
CA LEU A 66 -0.10 1.77 -4.54
C LEU A 66 1.25 1.66 -5.22
N VAL A 67 2.18 1.02 -4.52
CA VAL A 67 3.33 0.36 -5.12
C VAL A 67 3.04 -1.13 -5.10
N PHE A 68 3.27 -1.79 -6.24
CA PHE A 68 3.22 -3.24 -6.34
C PHE A 68 4.62 -3.80 -6.47
N GLY A 69 4.91 -4.84 -5.71
CA GLY A 69 6.21 -5.50 -5.77
C GLY A 69 6.36 -6.49 -4.64
N ARG A 70 7.38 -7.34 -4.76
CA ARG A 70 7.85 -8.20 -3.67
C ARG A 70 9.37 -8.12 -3.64
N PRO A 71 9.99 -8.14 -2.45
CA PRO A 71 11.43 -8.34 -2.35
C PRO A 71 11.79 -9.66 -3.02
N ASN A 72 12.93 -9.67 -3.69
CA ASN A 72 13.54 -10.87 -4.25
C ASN A 72 15.03 -10.85 -3.87
N ASP A 73 15.85 -11.68 -4.51
CA ASP A 73 17.25 -11.88 -4.11
C ASP A 73 18.13 -10.61 -4.10
N TRP A 74 17.69 -9.49 -4.69
CA TRP A 74 18.44 -8.22 -4.65
C TRP A 74 18.00 -7.25 -3.53
N ALA A 75 16.91 -7.53 -2.81
CA ALA A 75 16.30 -6.64 -1.82
C ALA A 75 15.85 -7.39 -0.55
N ASN A 76 16.12 -6.83 0.63
CA ASN A 76 15.72 -7.47 1.90
C ASN A 76 14.26 -7.19 2.23
N THR A 77 13.74 -6.03 1.85
CA THR A 77 12.38 -5.57 2.12
C THR A 77 11.81 -4.77 0.96
N MET A 78 10.50 -4.51 1.00
CA MET A 78 9.88 -3.62 0.01
C MET A 78 10.46 -2.21 0.05
N PHE A 79 11.02 -1.79 1.18
CA PHE A 79 11.69 -0.49 1.30
C PHE A 79 12.87 -0.38 0.32
N ASP A 80 13.65 -1.45 0.19
CA ASP A 80 14.82 -1.50 -0.70
C ASP A 80 14.43 -1.50 -2.19
N CYS A 81 13.17 -1.88 -2.48
CA CYS A 81 12.67 -1.96 -3.85
C CYS A 81 12.17 -0.63 -4.41
N ILE A 82 11.91 0.34 -3.54
CA ILE A 82 11.25 1.59 -3.89
C ILE A 82 12.29 2.64 -4.28
N PRO A 83 12.19 3.27 -5.47
CA PRO A 83 13.12 4.30 -5.92
C PRO A 83 13.30 5.42 -4.88
N ALA A 84 14.53 5.93 -4.73
CA ALA A 84 14.86 6.92 -3.70
C ALA A 84 13.94 8.16 -3.73
N ASP A 85 13.53 8.61 -4.92
CA ASP A 85 12.67 9.78 -5.09
C ASP A 85 11.24 9.57 -4.60
N GLU A 86 10.77 8.31 -4.49
CA GLU A 86 9.47 7.98 -3.90
C GLU A 86 9.42 8.21 -2.38
N TRP A 87 10.58 8.37 -1.73
CA TRP A 87 10.67 8.74 -0.30
C TRP A 87 10.69 10.26 -0.08
N ARG A 88 10.80 11.07 -1.14
CA ARG A 88 10.93 12.53 -1.04
C ARG A 88 9.59 13.28 -1.02
N ILE A 89 8.47 12.58 -0.91
CA ILE A 89 7.14 13.17 -1.04
C ILE A 89 6.79 13.95 0.25
N HIS A 90 6.63 15.27 0.12
CA HIS A 90 6.09 16.19 1.13
C HIS A 90 4.58 16.40 0.90
#